data_AF-A0A2N3DJ26-F1
#
_entry.id   AF-A0A2N3DJ26-F1
#
_cell.length_a   1.000
_cell.length_b   1.000
_cell.length_c   1.000
_cell.angle_alpha   90.00
_cell.angle_beta   90.00
_cell.angle_gamma   90.00
#
_symmetry.space_group_name_H-M   'P 1'
#
loop_
_entity.id
_entity.type
_entity.pdbx_description
1 polymer ?
#
loop_
_entity_poly.entity_id
_entity_poly.type
_entity_poly.pdbx_seq_one_letter_code
_entity_poly.pdbx_strand_id
1 'polypeptide(L)' 'MAKGGWVYIMVNRYRGGMYVGVTSDALARVNQHREWKFALIEADNPEWDDLWWQWFAPPPEQK' A
#
# COMPACT_ATOMS: atom_id res chain seq x y z
N MET A 1 -17.87 -22.94 -12.14
CA MET A 1 -17.55 -22.24 -10.88
C MET A 1 -17.77 -20.76 -11.11
N ALA A 2 -18.66 -20.12 -10.34
CA ALA A 2 -18.85 -18.67 -10.43
C ALA A 2 -17.60 -17.98 -9.86
N LYS A 3 -16.91 -17.17 -10.66
CA LYS A 3 -15.84 -16.31 -10.17
C LYS A 3 -16.51 -15.08 -9.54
N GLY A 4 -16.46 -14.99 -8.21
CA GLY A 4 -16.91 -13.79 -7.49
C GLY A 4 -16.02 -12.58 -7.80
N GLY A 5 -16.58 -11.38 -7.63
CA GLY A 5 -15.85 -10.12 -7.77
C GLY A 5 -16.20 -9.17 -6.62
N TRP A 6 -15.25 -8.30 -6.28
CA TRP A 6 -15.38 -7.30 -5.23
C TRP A 6 -15.67 -5.95 -5.86
N VAL A 7 -16.69 -5.26 -5.36
CA VAL A 7 -16.89 -3.83 -5.62
C VAL A 7 -16.23 -3.06 -4.48
N TYR A 8 -15.46 -2.03 -4.81
CA TYR A 8 -14.76 -1.22 -3.81
C TYR A 8 -14.94 0.27 -4.07
N ILE A 9 -14.86 1.03 -2.99
CA ILE A 9 -14.83 2.50 -3.01
C ILE A 9 -13.51 2.94 -2.36
N MET A 10 -12.76 3.82 -3.01
CA MET A 10 -11.54 4.42 -2.47
C MET A 10 -11.65 5.93 -2.48
N VAL A 11 -11.26 6.58 -1.39
CA VAL A 11 -11.34 8.04 -1.22
C VAL A 11 -9.97 8.64 -0.93
N ASN A 12 -9.65 9.76 -1.58
CA ASN A 12 -8.45 10.53 -1.26
C ASN A 12 -8.77 11.60 -0.21
N ARG A 13 -8.14 11.49 0.97
CA ARG A 13 -8.29 12.43 2.10
C ARG A 13 -8.10 13.90 1.71
N TYR A 14 -7.15 14.20 0.81
CA TYR A 14 -6.76 15.58 0.52
C TYR A 14 -7.41 16.18 -0.73
N ARG A 15 -7.91 15.35 -1.66
CA ARG A 15 -8.46 15.83 -2.94
C ARG A 15 -9.95 15.58 -3.11
N GLY A 16 -10.64 14.99 -2.12
CA GLY A 16 -12.09 14.76 -2.15
C GLY A 16 -12.59 13.78 -3.24
N GLY A 17 -11.69 13.27 -4.09
CA GLY A 17 -12.04 12.32 -5.14
C GLY A 17 -12.42 10.95 -4.57
N MET A 18 -13.58 10.45 -5.02
CA MET A 18 -14.09 9.12 -4.72
C MET A 18 -14.00 8.26 -5.98
N TYR A 19 -13.34 7.12 -5.88
CA TYR A 19 -13.23 6.10 -6.93
C TYR A 19 -14.09 4.90 -6.58
N VAL A 20 -14.84 4.40 -7.56
CA VAL A 20 -15.58 3.14 -7.48
C VAL A 20 -15.01 2.18 -8.52
N GLY A 21 -14.79 0.92 -8.17
CA GLY A 21 -14.23 -0.06 -9.08
C GLY A 21 -14.61 -1.49 -8.73
N VAL A 22 -14.27 -2.40 -9.65
CA VAL A 22 -14.51 -3.84 -9.50
C VAL A 22 -13.18 -4.59 -9.67
N THR A 23 -12.94 -5.62 -8.88
CA THR A 23 -11.74 -6.46 -8.97
C THR A 23 -12.04 -7.90 -8.56
N SER A 24 -11.37 -8.86 -9.18
CA SER A 24 -11.41 -10.26 -8.72
C SER A 24 -10.58 -10.48 -7.45
N ASP A 25 -9.64 -9.57 -7.16
CA ASP A 25 -8.76 -9.61 -6.00
C ASP A 25 -8.64 -8.20 -5.38
N ALA A 26 -9.23 -8.02 -4.20
CA ALA A 26 -9.23 -6.74 -3.51
C ALA A 26 -7.89 -6.41 -2.85
N LEU A 27 -7.16 -7.41 -2.35
CA LEU A 27 -5.90 -7.18 -1.65
C LEU A 27 -4.82 -6.74 -2.65
N ALA A 28 -4.72 -7.44 -3.78
CA ALA A 28 -3.80 -7.05 -4.86
C ALA A 28 -4.08 -5.63 -5.36
N ARG A 29 -5.37 -5.25 -5.49
CA ARG A 29 -5.76 -3.90 -5.91
C ARG A 29 -5.32 -2.83 -4.90
N VAL A 30 -5.45 -3.10 -3.60
CA VAL A 30 -4.98 -2.17 -2.56
C VAL A 30 -3.46 -2.00 -2.63
N ASN A 31 -2.71 -3.09 -2.83
CA ASN A 31 -1.25 -3.04 -2.93
C ASN A 31 -0.78 -2.21 -4.13
N GLN A 32 -1.36 -2.40 -5.31
CA GLN A 32 -1.08 -1.57 -6.50
C GLN A 32 -1.30 -0.08 -6.24
N HIS A 33 -2.37 0.27 -5.51
CA HIS A 33 -2.65 1.65 -5.11
C HIS A 33 -1.72 2.20 -4.00
N ARG A 34 -0.88 1.37 -3.39
CA ARG A 34 0.16 1.81 -2.44
C ARG A 34 1.53 1.86 -3.10
N GLU A 35 1.84 0.93 -3.98
CA GLU A 35 3.11 0.85 -4.73
C GLU A 35 3.41 2.14 -5.48
N TRP A 36 2.43 2.74 -6.17
CA TRP A 36 2.69 4.02 -6.86
C TRP A 36 3.11 5.15 -5.92
N LYS A 37 2.67 5.12 -4.65
CA LYS A 37 3.10 6.12 -3.66
C LYS A 37 4.55 5.89 -3.25
N PHE A 38 4.96 4.65 -3.05
CA PHE A 38 6.35 4.32 -2.76
C PHE A 38 7.25 4.68 -3.93
N ALA A 39 6.83 4.37 -5.17
CA ALA A 39 7.57 4.74 -6.37
C ALA A 39 7.77 6.28 -6.50
N LEU A 40 6.81 7.09 -6.05
CA LEU A 40 6.99 8.55 -6.00
C LEU A 40 8.03 8.98 -4.96
N ILE A 41 8.08 8.32 -3.80
CA ILE A 41 9.07 8.59 -2.76
C ILE A 41 10.47 8.24 -3.27
N GLU A 42 10.64 7.05 -3.84
CA GLU A 42 11.92 6.57 -4.38
C GLU A 42 12.41 7.42 -5.56
N ALA A 43 11.49 7.93 -6.39
CA ALA A 43 11.84 8.81 -7.50
C ALA A 43 12.32 10.20 -7.03
N ASP A 44 11.76 10.73 -5.95
CA ASP A 44 12.12 12.04 -5.39
C ASP A 44 13.35 11.96 -4.45
N ASN A 45 13.53 10.82 -3.77
CA ASN A 45 14.64 10.53 -2.87
C ASN A 45 15.17 9.10 -3.06
N PRO A 46 16.15 8.90 -3.95
CA PRO A 46 16.74 7.59 -4.23
C PRO A 46 17.53 7.00 -3.06
N GLU A 47 17.98 7.82 -2.11
CA GLU A 47 18.71 7.37 -0.92
C GLU A 47 17.80 7.12 0.29
N TRP A 48 16.48 7.18 0.11
CA TRP A 48 15.52 6.90 1.18
C TRP A 48 15.70 5.46 1.72
N ASP A 49 15.77 5.35 3.03
CA ASP A 49 15.84 4.08 3.76
C ASP A 49 14.63 3.94 4.70
N ASP A 50 14.02 2.76 4.73
CA ASP A 50 12.90 2.46 5.64
C ASP A 50 13.45 2.07 7.02
N LEU A 51 13.45 3.05 7.92
CA LEU A 51 13.98 2.89 9.28
C LEU A 51 13.06 2.11 10.22
N TRP A 52 11.90 1.61 9.77
CA TRP A 52 10.95 0.89 10.63
C TRP A 52 11.62 -0.24 11.41
N TRP A 53 12.44 -1.03 10.72
CA TRP A 53 13.19 -2.12 11.35
C TRP A 53 14.27 -1.62 12.30
N GLN A 54 14.88 -0.46 12.05
CA GLN A 54 15.89 0.09 12.96
C GLN A 54 15.29 0.60 14.26
N TRP A 55 14.10 1.21 14.19
CA TRP A 55 13.45 1.81 15.35
C TRP A 55 12.61 0.82 16.16
N PHE A 56 12.07 -0.21 15.51
CA PHE A 56 11.13 -1.14 16.12
C PHE A 56 11.56 -2.61 16.04
N ALA A 57 12.81 -2.92 15.63
CA ALA A 57 13.31 -4.28 15.76
C ALA A 57 13.19 -4.73 17.23
N PRO A 58 12.58 -5.89 17.49
CA PRO A 58 12.63 -6.48 18.82
C PRO A 58 14.11 -6.67 19.20
N PRO A 59 14.50 -6.38 20.45
CA PRO A 59 15.88 -6.61 20.88
C PRO A 59 16.26 -8.05 20.54
N PRO A 60 17.46 -8.31 19.99
CA PRO A 60 17.88 -9.66 19.66
C PRO A 60 17.72 -10.52 20.92
N GLU A 61 17.01 -11.64 20.78
CA GLU A 61 16.78 -12.58 21.86
C GLU A 61 18.12 -12.87 22.55
N GLN A 62 18.24 -12.43 23.81
CA GLN A 62 19.39 -12.76 24.64
C GLN A 62 19.32 -14.27 24.91
N LYS A 63 20.05 -15.04 24.10
CA LYS A 63 20.31 -16.46 24.33
C LYS A 63 21.10 -16.66 25.60
#